data_AF-A0A7S2PAM8-F1
#
_entry.id   AF-A0A7S2PAM8-F1
#
_cell.length_a   1.000
_cell.length_b   1.000
_cell.length_c   1.000
_cell.angle_alpha   90.00
_cell.angle_beta   90.00
_cell.angle_gamma   90.00
#
_symmetry.space_group_name_H-M   'P 1'
#
loop_
_entity.id
_entity.type
_entity.pdbx_description
1 polymer ?
#
loop_
_entity_poly.entity_id
_entity_poly.type
_entity_poly.pdbx_seq_one_letter_code
_entity_poly.pdbx_strand_id
1 'polypeptide(L)'
;MGIFRQNNNASAALPDLISHEDWKLVLMECKMCPRDATTWSVQDGFFDGEITSKVLPIHQACALMAPREVIETLVKCYPQGIKMKESAFHRTALHIACQTNAPIETIEALVHFYPEATRIQDALGR
;
A
#
# COMPACT_ATOMS: atom_id res chain seq x y z
N MET A 1 -11.08 -14.58 0.32
CA MET A 1 -11.29 -14.66 1.77
C MET A 1 -10.07 -15.34 2.37
N GLY A 2 -8.99 -14.58 2.58
CA GLY A 2 -7.71 -15.08 3.07
C GLY A 2 -7.51 -14.65 4.52
N ILE A 3 -7.45 -15.61 5.41
CA ILE A 3 -7.20 -15.43 6.84
C ILE A 3 -5.71 -15.13 7.07
N PHE A 4 -5.37 -13.85 7.29
CA PHE A 4 -4.04 -13.47 7.75
C PHE A 4 -3.93 -13.73 9.25
N ARG A 5 -2.90 -14.49 9.65
CA ARG A 5 -2.62 -14.82 11.05
C ARG A 5 -2.06 -13.60 11.78
N GLN A 6 -2.71 -13.24 12.88
CA GLN A 6 -2.23 -12.25 13.84
C GLN A 6 -1.04 -12.77 14.64
N ASN A 7 0.00 -11.94 14.77
CA ASN A 7 0.94 -12.01 15.87
C ASN A 7 0.85 -10.72 16.69
N ASN A 8 0.74 -10.92 18.00
CA ASN A 8 0.49 -9.93 19.04
C ASN A 8 1.84 -9.46 19.61
N ASN A 9 2.05 -8.13 19.74
CA ASN A 9 2.55 -7.42 20.94
C ASN A 9 3.33 -6.10 20.62
N ALA A 10 2.98 -5.03 21.35
CA ALA A 10 3.69 -3.75 21.60
C ALA A 10 4.07 -2.84 20.40
N SER A 11 3.39 -1.68 20.30
CA SER A 11 3.31 -0.74 19.17
C SER A 11 3.06 -1.45 17.84
N ALA A 12 1.79 -1.57 17.44
CA ALA A 12 1.46 -2.17 16.16
C ALA A 12 2.21 -1.40 15.06
N ALA A 13 3.10 -2.09 14.35
CA ALA A 13 3.83 -1.47 13.26
C ALA A 13 2.81 -1.03 12.20
N LEU A 14 3.06 0.08 11.50
CA LEU A 14 2.16 0.59 10.47
C LEU A 14 1.63 -0.50 9.48
N PRO A 15 2.43 -1.49 9.03
CA PRO A 15 1.93 -2.62 8.23
C PRO A 15 0.88 -3.50 8.92
N ASP A 16 1.01 -3.72 10.24
CA ASP A 16 0.04 -4.52 11.00
C ASP A 16 -1.31 -3.80 11.07
N LEU A 17 -1.30 -2.49 11.33
CA LEU A 17 -2.52 -1.67 11.35
C LEU A 17 -3.24 -1.69 9.99
N ILE A 18 -2.47 -1.62 8.90
CA ILE A 18 -3.01 -1.73 7.55
C ILE A 18 -3.57 -3.13 7.30
N SER A 19 -2.88 -4.19 7.72
CA SER A 19 -3.33 -5.58 7.57
C SER A 19 -4.68 -5.85 8.25
N HIS A 20 -4.98 -5.11 9.32
CA HIS A 20 -6.24 -5.18 10.06
C HIS A 20 -7.28 -4.16 9.60
N GLU A 21 -6.97 -3.37 8.58
CA GLU A 21 -7.84 -2.30 8.08
C GLU A 21 -8.22 -1.26 9.16
N ASP A 22 -7.36 -1.08 10.16
CA ASP A 22 -7.55 -0.15 11.27
C ASP A 22 -7.22 1.29 10.85
N TRP A 23 -7.93 1.80 9.83
CA TRP A 23 -7.60 3.06 9.14
C TRP A 23 -7.48 4.27 10.06
N LYS A 24 -8.27 4.33 11.14
CA LYS A 24 -8.15 5.40 12.15
C LYS A 24 -6.81 5.35 12.88
N LEU A 25 -6.33 4.15 13.23
CA LEU A 25 -5.03 3.96 13.87
C LEU A 25 -3.91 4.18 12.87
N VAL A 26 -4.08 3.80 11.60
CA VAL A 26 -3.12 4.13 10.53
C VAL A 26 -2.93 5.65 10.43
N LEU A 27 -4.01 6.43 10.38
CA LEU A 27 -3.93 7.90 10.36
C LEU A 27 -3.26 8.48 11.61
N MET A 28 -3.50 7.88 12.78
CA MET A 28 -2.85 8.29 14.02
C MET A 28 -1.35 7.97 14.00
N GLU A 29 -0.98 6.76 13.59
CA GLU A 29 0.41 6.31 13.51
C GLU A 29 1.19 7.13 12.50
N CYS A 30 0.63 7.45 11.33
CA CYS A 30 1.25 8.35 10.37
C CYS A 30 1.57 9.75 10.93
N LYS A 31 0.77 10.24 11.89
CA LYS A 31 1.04 11.52 12.58
C LYS A 31 2.13 11.38 13.65
N MET A 32 2.13 10.25 14.37
CA MET A 32 3.06 10.01 15.48
C MET A 32 4.45 9.57 14.98
N CYS A 33 4.49 8.74 13.94
CA CYS A 33 5.68 8.10 13.40
C CYS A 33 5.64 8.03 11.86
N PRO A 34 5.74 9.17 11.15
CA PRO A 34 5.64 9.20 9.68
C PRO A 34 6.72 8.36 8.97
N ARG A 35 7.86 8.12 9.62
CA ARG A 35 8.95 7.28 9.09
C ARG A 35 8.52 5.83 8.85
N ASP A 36 7.49 5.35 9.55
CA ASP A 36 7.03 3.96 9.39
C ASP A 36 6.38 3.73 8.02
N ALA A 37 5.97 4.80 7.32
CA ALA A 37 5.55 4.74 5.92
C ALA A 37 6.68 4.31 4.96
N THR A 38 7.94 4.29 5.41
CA THR A 38 9.11 3.85 4.65
C THR A 38 9.43 2.37 4.82
N THR A 39 8.77 1.68 5.75
CA THR A 39 9.10 0.31 6.13
C THR A 39 8.62 -0.69 5.09
N TRP A 40 9.55 -1.42 4.49
CA TRP A 40 9.21 -2.55 3.62
C TRP A 40 8.81 -3.77 4.45
N SER A 41 7.67 -4.38 4.13
CA SER A 41 7.23 -5.66 4.69
C SER A 41 7.29 -6.75 3.61
N VAL A 42 7.44 -7.99 4.05
CA VAL A 42 7.40 -9.18 3.18
C VAL A 42 5.99 -9.76 3.26
N GLN A 43 5.32 -9.91 2.12
CA GLN A 43 3.98 -10.46 2.02
C GLN A 43 4.01 -11.68 1.10
N ASP A 44 3.60 -12.83 1.64
CA ASP A 44 3.48 -14.07 0.88
C ASP A 44 2.21 -14.07 0.05
N GLY A 45 2.33 -14.43 -1.22
CA GLY A 45 1.18 -14.54 -2.11
C GLY A 45 0.44 -13.22 -2.32
N PHE A 46 1.18 -12.12 -2.46
CA PHE A 46 0.61 -10.79 -2.72
C PHE A 46 -0.03 -10.78 -4.12
N PHE A 47 -1.31 -11.20 -4.16
CA PHE A 47 -2.25 -11.41 -5.28
C PHE A 47 -2.32 -12.81 -5.90
N ASP A 48 -1.20 -13.51 -6.11
CA ASP A 48 -1.19 -14.79 -6.85
C ASP A 48 -1.06 -16.03 -5.94
N GLY A 49 -0.79 -15.84 -4.64
CA GLY A 49 -0.63 -16.95 -3.69
C GLY A 49 0.70 -17.70 -3.78
N GLU A 50 1.53 -17.43 -4.80
CA GLU A 50 2.72 -18.25 -5.11
C GLU A 50 4.03 -17.47 -4.99
N ILE A 51 4.02 -16.14 -5.14
CA ILE A 51 5.24 -15.31 -5.13
C ILE A 51 5.23 -14.36 -3.93
N THR A 52 6.29 -14.42 -3.13
CA THR A 52 6.56 -13.48 -2.05
C THR A 52 6.96 -12.12 -2.61
N SER A 53 6.35 -11.04 -2.11
CA SER A 53 6.67 -9.67 -2.50
C SER A 53 7.10 -8.82 -1.31
N LYS A 54 8.09 -7.94 -1.54
CA LYS A 54 8.39 -6.83 -0.65
C LYS A 54 7.50 -5.65 -1.04
N VAL A 55 6.77 -5.13 -0.06
CA VAL A 55 5.81 -4.04 -0.27
C VAL A 55 5.97 -2.95 0.77
N LEU A 56 5.83 -1.70 0.33
CA LEU A 56 5.59 -0.54 1.21
C LEU A 56 4.15 -0.49 1.72
N PRO A 57 3.87 0.25 2.81
CA PRO A 57 2.54 0.46 3.37
C PRO A 57 1.52 0.96 2.33
N ILE A 58 1.92 1.84 1.40
CA ILE A 58 1.04 2.33 0.34
C ILE A 58 0.56 1.23 -0.61
N HIS A 59 1.41 0.24 -0.93
CA HIS A 59 1.00 -0.88 -1.78
C HIS A 59 -0.02 -1.75 -1.06
N GLN A 60 0.19 -2.03 0.23
CA GLN A 60 -0.72 -2.83 1.03
C GLN A 60 -2.07 -2.11 1.23
N ALA A 61 -2.05 -0.80 1.51
CA ALA A 61 -3.25 -0.01 1.60
C ALA A 61 -4.06 -0.01 0.29
N CYS A 62 -3.41 0.07 -0.87
CA CYS A 62 -4.10 -0.08 -2.17
C CYS A 62 -4.67 -1.48 -2.38
N ALA A 63 -3.96 -2.52 -1.91
CA ALA A 63 -4.43 -3.90 -1.99
C ALA A 63 -5.69 -4.16 -1.15
N LEU A 64 -5.85 -3.41 -0.07
CA LEU A 64 -7.00 -3.46 0.84
C LEU A 64 -8.03 -2.34 0.58
N MET A 65 -7.96 -1.70 -0.59
CA MET A 65 -8.90 -0.64 -1.00
C MET A 65 -9.05 0.49 0.04
N ALA A 66 -7.94 0.87 0.69
CA ALA A 66 -7.97 1.86 1.77
C ALA A 66 -8.62 3.19 1.31
N PRO A 67 -9.31 3.90 2.22
CA PRO A 67 -9.92 5.18 1.91
C PRO A 67 -8.90 6.18 1.38
N ARG A 68 -9.36 7.09 0.50
CA ARG A 68 -8.56 8.17 -0.07
C ARG A 68 -7.70 8.89 0.98
N GLU A 69 -8.27 9.25 2.12
CA GLU A 69 -7.56 9.97 3.19
C GLU A 69 -6.33 9.21 3.71
N VAL A 70 -6.42 7.87 3.82
CA VAL A 70 -5.29 7.03 4.22
C VAL A 70 -4.20 7.07 3.16
N ILE A 71 -4.57 6.94 1.89
CA ILE A 71 -3.63 6.98 0.77
C ILE A 71 -2.92 8.33 0.71
N GLU A 72 -3.66 9.45 0.75
CA GLU A 72 -3.05 10.78 0.76
C GLU A 72 -2.12 10.98 1.96
N THR A 73 -2.48 10.44 3.13
CA THR A 73 -1.66 10.53 4.34
C THR A 73 -0.36 9.74 4.20
N LEU A 74 -0.42 8.50 3.72
CA LEU A 74 0.76 7.67 3.47
C LEU A 74 1.70 8.32 2.44
N VAL A 75 1.16 8.92 1.38
CA VAL A 75 1.94 9.68 0.39
C VAL A 75 2.60 10.91 1.02
N LYS A 76 1.90 11.65 1.89
CA LYS A 76 2.47 12.81 2.60
C LYS A 76 3.59 12.40 3.58
N CYS A 77 3.45 11.26 4.25
CA CYS A 77 4.48 10.72 5.15
C CYS A 77 5.73 10.28 4.38
N TYR A 78 5.56 9.66 3.20
CA TYR A 78 6.67 9.23 2.37
C TYR A 78 6.43 9.48 0.86
N PRO A 79 6.69 10.69 0.36
CA PRO A 79 6.37 11.07 -1.02
C PRO A 79 7.11 10.29 -2.10
N GLN A 80 8.29 9.74 -1.80
CA GLN A 80 9.01 8.90 -2.78
C GLN A 80 8.41 7.49 -2.86
N GLY A 81 7.70 7.03 -1.83
CA GLY A 81 7.12 5.69 -1.76
C GLY A 81 6.10 5.41 -2.86
N ILE A 82 5.31 6.42 -3.29
CA ILE A 82 4.34 6.27 -4.39
C ILE A 82 5.01 5.96 -5.75
N LYS A 83 6.29 6.30 -5.91
CA LYS A 83 7.08 6.03 -7.13
C LYS A 83 7.77 4.67 -7.09
N MET A 84 7.84 4.05 -5.92
CA MET A 84 8.46 2.74 -5.76
C MET A 84 7.52 1.66 -6.27
N LYS A 85 8.13 0.53 -6.64
CA LYS A 85 7.44 -0.64 -7.14
C LYS A 85 7.62 -1.79 -6.16
N GLU A 86 6.59 -2.59 -5.95
CA GLU A 86 6.75 -3.84 -5.22
C GLU A 86 7.65 -4.83 -5.99
N SER A 87 8.25 -5.78 -5.27
CA SER A 87 9.38 -6.54 -5.81
C SER A 87 9.01 -7.70 -6.71
N ALA A 88 7.78 -8.24 -6.63
CA ALA A 88 7.41 -9.45 -7.37
C ALA A 88 7.04 -9.16 -8.82
N PHE A 89 6.17 -8.18 -9.04
CA PHE A 89 5.66 -7.84 -10.38
C PHE A 89 5.97 -6.41 -10.78
N HIS A 90 6.82 -5.69 -10.05
CA HIS A 90 7.18 -4.32 -10.38
C HIS A 90 5.95 -3.39 -10.47
N ARG A 91 4.90 -3.66 -9.70
CA ARG A 91 3.67 -2.86 -9.66
C ARG A 91 3.84 -1.62 -8.82
N THR A 92 3.31 -0.51 -9.31
CA THR A 92 3.13 0.72 -8.50
C THR A 92 1.85 0.62 -7.66
N ALA A 93 1.66 1.56 -6.72
CA ALA A 93 0.40 1.71 -6.00
C ALA A 93 -0.82 1.83 -6.94
N LEU A 94 -0.68 2.51 -8.09
CA LEU A 94 -1.76 2.66 -9.08
C LEU A 94 -2.16 1.32 -9.72
N HIS A 95 -1.20 0.49 -10.13
CA HIS A 95 -1.50 -0.84 -10.68
C HIS A 95 -2.31 -1.68 -9.70
N ILE A 96 -1.89 -1.65 -8.43
CA ILE A 96 -2.54 -2.41 -7.36
C ILE A 96 -3.96 -1.88 -7.14
N ALA A 97 -4.14 -0.57 -7.00
CA ALA A 97 -5.46 0.04 -6.81
C ALA A 97 -6.43 -0.26 -7.96
N CYS A 98 -5.95 -0.23 -9.21
CA CYS A 98 -6.77 -0.62 -10.36
C CYS A 98 -7.10 -2.12 -10.34
N GLN A 99 -6.16 -2.99 -9.96
CA GLN A 99 -6.37 -4.43 -9.88
C GLN A 99 -7.38 -4.83 -8.79
N THR A 100 -7.47 -4.05 -7.71
CA THR A 100 -8.33 -4.35 -6.55
C THR A 100 -9.70 -3.70 -6.62
N ASN A 101 -10.03 -3.01 -7.72
CA ASN A 101 -11.23 -2.18 -7.84
C ASN A 101 -11.34 -1.15 -6.70
N ALA A 102 -10.22 -0.50 -6.35
CA ALA A 102 -10.23 0.58 -5.38
C ALA A 102 -11.21 1.70 -5.80
N PRO A 103 -11.79 2.44 -4.83
CA PRO A 103 -12.67 3.56 -5.14
C PRO A 103 -12.03 4.56 -6.11
N ILE A 104 -12.85 5.15 -6.99
CA ILE A 104 -12.35 6.08 -8.02
C ILE A 104 -11.62 7.26 -7.38
N GLU A 105 -12.05 7.72 -6.21
CA GLU A 105 -11.43 8.82 -5.48
C GLU A 105 -10.02 8.45 -4.98
N THR A 106 -9.78 7.17 -4.69
CA THR A 106 -8.44 6.65 -4.35
C THR A 106 -7.54 6.61 -5.59
N ILE A 107 -8.08 6.14 -6.72
CA ILE A 107 -7.35 6.12 -8.01
C ILE A 107 -6.97 7.55 -8.42
N GLU A 108 -7.93 8.48 -8.36
CA GLU A 108 -7.71 9.90 -8.64
C GLU A 108 -6.64 10.51 -7.74
N ALA A 109 -6.63 10.18 -6.44
CA ALA A 109 -5.60 10.66 -5.53
C ALA A 109 -4.20 10.15 -5.93
N LEU A 110 -4.07 8.88 -6.26
CA LEU A 110 -2.79 8.31 -6.72
C LEU A 110 -2.30 8.97 -8.01
N VAL A 111 -3.19 9.17 -8.98
CA VAL A 111 -2.86 9.88 -10.24
C VAL A 111 -2.52 11.34 -9.98
N HIS A 112 -3.21 12.01 -9.06
CA HIS A 112 -2.91 13.39 -8.68
C HIS A 112 -1.51 13.53 -8.10
N PHE A 113 -1.11 12.64 -7.18
CA PHE A 113 0.23 12.69 -6.56
C PHE A 113 1.34 12.18 -7.48
N TYR A 114 1.04 11.25 -8.41
CA TYR A 114 2.02 10.71 -9.34
C TYR A 114 1.44 10.42 -10.74
N PRO A 115 1.22 11.46 -11.57
CA PRO A 115 0.58 11.31 -12.89
C PRO A 115 1.35 10.39 -13.84
N GLU A 116 2.69 10.39 -13.75
CA GLU A 116 3.57 9.53 -14.56
C GLU A 116 3.29 8.04 -14.37
N ALA A 117 2.70 7.63 -13.23
CA ALA A 117 2.34 6.24 -12.98
C ALA A 117 1.45 5.63 -14.06
N THR A 118 0.65 6.46 -14.74
CA THR A 118 -0.23 6.04 -15.85
C THR A 118 0.50 5.56 -17.10
N ARG A 119 1.82 5.79 -17.18
CA ARG A 119 2.69 5.38 -18.30
C ARG A 119 3.72 4.33 -17.91
N ILE A 120 3.76 3.95 -16.64
CA ILE A 120 4.72 2.97 -16.13
C ILE A 120 4.12 1.61 -16.32
N GLN A 121 4.89 0.71 -16.92
CA GLN A 121 4.51 -0.69 -17.01
C GLN A 121 4.97 -1.49 -15.80
N ASP A 122 4.14 -2.45 -15.39
CA ASP A 122 4.55 -3.52 -14.48
C ASP A 122 5.35 -4.62 -15.22
N ALA A 123 5.73 -5.70 -14.55
CA ALA A 123 6.50 -6.80 -15.12
C ALA A 123 5.75 -7.55 -16.24
N LEU A 124 4.43 -7.39 -16.34
CA LEU A 124 3.58 -8.00 -17.36
C LEU A 124 3.32 -7.06 -18.54
N GLY A 125 3.87 -5.84 -18.53
CA GLY A 125 3.70 -4.86 -19.61
C GLY A 125 2.36 -4.12 -19.59
N ARG A 126 1.59 -4.22 -18.50
CA ARG A 126 0.29 -3.55 -18.32
C ARG A 126 0.43 -2.07 -18.04
#